data_AF-K5D5J3-F1
#
_entry.id   AF-K5D5J3-F1
#
_cell.length_a   1.000
_cell.length_b   1.000
_cell.length_c   1.000
_cell.angle_alpha   90.00
_cell.angle_beta   90.00
_cell.angle_gamma   90.00
#
_symmetry.space_group_name_H-M   'P 1'
#
loop_
_entity.id
_entity.type
_entity.pdbx_description
1 polymer ?
#
loop_
_entity_poly.entity_id
_entity_poly.type
_entity_poly.pdbx_seq_one_letter_code
_entity_poly.pdbx_strand_id
1 'polypeptide(L)' 'MLTQLMDHIRHRTPLHEACTQGDTRTVRALLEYGADKYALDANAQTPAESAASHN' A
#
# COMPACT_ATOMS: atom_id res chain seq x y z
N MET A 1 -27.72 3.39 15.00
CA MET A 1 -27.33 2.31 14.07
C MET A 1 -26.07 2.80 13.36
N LEU A 2 -24.90 2.47 13.91
CA LEU A 2 -23.60 3.06 13.59
C LEU A 2 -22.97 2.38 12.36
N THR A 3 -23.35 2.79 11.15
CA THR A 3 -22.68 2.32 9.92
C THR A 3 -21.40 3.10 9.60
N GLN A 4 -20.91 3.93 10.54
CA GLN A 4 -19.74 4.81 10.34
C GLN A 4 -18.44 4.26 10.96
N LEU A 5 -18.31 2.95 11.16
CA LEU A 5 -17.15 2.37 11.86
C LEU A 5 -16.60 1.10 11.21
N MET A 6 -16.40 1.16 9.90
CA MET A 6 -15.48 0.27 9.21
C MET A 6 -14.70 1.11 8.20
N ASP A 7 -13.89 2.04 8.70
CA ASP A 7 -12.67 2.36 7.99
C ASP A 7 -11.93 1.02 7.87
N HIS A 8 -12.04 0.42 6.69
CA HIS A 8 -11.32 -0.79 6.34
C HIS A 8 -9.88 -0.60 6.79
N ILE A 9 -9.45 -1.31 7.84
CA ILE A 9 -8.07 -1.32 8.31
C ILE A 9 -7.26 -2.01 7.20
N ARG A 10 -7.03 -1.29 6.10
CA ARG A 10 -6.11 -1.69 5.05
C ARG A 10 -4.75 -1.56 5.72
N HIS A 11 -4.10 -2.68 6.02
CA HIS A 11 -2.74 -2.76 6.55
C HIS A 11 -1.69 -2.24 5.52
N ARG A 12 -1.98 -1.10 4.89
CA ARG A 12 -1.17 -0.54 3.82
C ARG A 12 -0.03 0.25 4.40
N THR A 13 1.17 -0.09 3.94
CA THR A 13 2.37 0.69 4.20
C THR A 13 2.43 1.92 3.29
N PRO A 14 3.26 2.92 3.59
CA PRO A 14 3.51 4.04 2.67
C PRO A 14 3.93 3.57 1.27
N LEU A 15 4.60 2.41 1.18
CA LEU A 15 5.01 1.83 -0.09
C LEU A 15 3.82 1.32 -0.91
N HIS A 16 2.76 0.78 -0.28
CA HIS A 16 1.53 0.42 -0.98
C HIS A 16 0.87 1.65 -1.61
N GLU A 17 0.83 2.78 -0.90
CA GLU A 17 0.24 4.02 -1.44
C GLU A 17 1.06 4.55 -2.62
N ALA A 18 2.38 4.61 -2.47
CA ALA A 18 3.26 5.06 -3.54
C ALA A 18 3.14 4.17 -4.80
N CYS A 19 3.01 2.86 -4.64
CA CYS A 19 2.79 1.92 -5.74
C CYS A 19 1.41 2.12 -6.40
N THR A 20 0.33 2.26 -5.64
CA THR A 20 -1.01 2.48 -6.24
C THR A 20 -1.13 3.81 -6.97
N GLN A 21 -0.39 4.83 -6.53
CA GLN A 21 -0.37 6.14 -7.20
C GLN A 21 0.59 6.18 -8.41
N GLY A 22 1.36 5.11 -8.65
CA GLY A 22 2.39 5.09 -9.69
C GLY A 22 3.55 6.07 -9.43
N ASP A 23 3.70 6.58 -8.22
CA ASP A 23 4.73 7.57 -7.87
C ASP A 23 6.09 6.88 -7.68
N THR A 24 6.79 6.72 -8.80
CA THR A 24 8.10 6.07 -8.86
C THR A 24 9.17 6.81 -8.06
N ARG A 25 9.02 8.12 -7.83
CA ARG A 25 9.97 8.90 -7.02
C ARG A 25 9.81 8.54 -5.54
N THR A 26 8.58 8.51 -5.06
CA THR A 26 8.26 8.13 -3.68
C THR A 26 8.56 6.65 -3.43
N VAL A 27 8.26 5.74 -4.38
CA VAL A 27 8.66 4.33 -4.30
C VAL A 27 10.17 4.18 -4.11
N ARG A 28 10.98 4.86 -4.94
CA ARG A 28 12.44 4.79 -4.83
C ARG A 28 12.94 5.31 -3.49
N ALA A 29 12.46 6.48 -3.04
CA ALA A 29 12.85 7.03 -1.75
C ALA A 29 12.53 6.08 -0.59
N LEU A 30 11.32 5.52 -0.57
CA LEU A 30 10.90 4.57 0.47
C LEU A 30 11.79 3.31 0.48
N LEU A 31 12.13 2.76 -0.69
CA LEU A 31 13.05 1.62 -0.79
C LEU A 31 14.47 1.97 -0.31
N GLU A 32 14.96 3.17 -0.62
CA GLU A 32 16.27 3.66 -0.13
C GLU A 32 16.30 3.80 1.39
N TYR A 33 15.18 4.19 2.02
CA TYR A 33 15.03 4.22 3.48
C TYR A 33 14.74 2.85 4.12
N GLY A 34 14.79 1.75 3.35
CA GLY A 34 14.61 0.40 3.86
C GLY A 34 13.15 -0.02 4.05
N ALA A 35 12.21 0.61 3.36
CA ALA A 35 10.82 0.14 3.35
C ALA A 35 10.74 -1.31 2.86
N ASP A 36 9.95 -2.12 3.56
CA ASP A 36 9.76 -3.50 3.19
C ASP A 36 8.85 -3.62 1.96
N LYS A 37 9.46 -4.02 0.84
CA LYS A 37 8.77 -4.30 -0.43
C LYS A 37 7.94 -5.58 -0.43
N TYR A 38 8.05 -6.40 0.61
CA TYR A 38 7.29 -7.65 0.79
C TYR A 38 6.21 -7.52 1.87
N ALA A 39 6.03 -6.33 2.44
CA ALA A 39 4.98 -6.10 3.42
C ALA A 39 3.61 -6.43 2.82
N LEU A 40 2.80 -7.19 3.53
CA LEU A 40 1.47 -7.57 3.06
C LEU A 40 0.42 -6.64 3.67
N ASP A 41 -0.48 -6.13 2.83
CA ASP A 41 -1.66 -5.42 3.30
C ASP A 41 -2.77 -6.38 3.77
N ALA A 42 -3.94 -5.82 4.09
CA ALA A 42 -5.09 -6.59 4.57
C ALA A 42 -5.67 -7.55 3.51
N ASN A 43 -5.30 -7.38 2.25
CA ASN A 43 -5.67 -8.25 1.14
C ASN A 43 -4.59 -9.29 0.84
N ALA A 44 -3.58 -9.43 1.72
CA ALA A 44 -2.39 -10.26 1.51
C ALA A 44 -1.63 -9.90 0.22
N GLN A 45 -1.67 -8.62 -0.18
CA GLN A 45 -0.98 -8.12 -1.35
C GLN A 45 0.28 -7.40 -0.93
N THR A 46 1.35 -7.58 -1.70
CA THR A 46 2.52 -6.71 -1.64
C THR A 46 2.21 -5.33 -2.22
N PRO A 47 3.06 -4.32 -1.98
CA PRO A 47 2.89 -2.99 -2.57
C PRO A 47 2.74 -3.04 -4.09
N ALA A 48 3.55 -3.87 -4.77
CA ALA A 48 3.50 -4.03 -6.22
C ALA A 48 2.19 -4.68 -6.71
N GLU A 49 1.71 -5.70 -6.01
CA GLU A 49 0.45 -6.39 -6.35
C GLU A 49 -0.78 -5.52 -6.10
N SER A 50 -0.75 -4.67 -5.06
CA SER A 50 -1.82 -3.72 -4.78
C SER A 50 -2.01 -2.69 -5.89
N ALA A 51 -0.91 -2.27 -6.56
CA ALA A 51 -0.96 -1.40 -7.72
C ALA A 51 -1.56 -2.09 -8.96
N ALA A 52 -1.25 -3.37 -9.17
CA ALA A 52 -1.78 -4.15 -10.29
C ALA A 52 -3.30 -4.43 -10.16
N SER A 53 -3.83 -4.38 -8.94
CA SER A 53 -5.24 -4.63 -8.66
C SER A 53 -6.12 -3.38 -8.79
N HIS A 54 -5.51 -2.20 -8.95
CA HIS A 54 -6.19 -0.92 -9.09
C HIS A 54 -6.17 -0.50 -10.57
N ASN A 55 -7.04 -1.10 -11.38
CA ASN A 55 -7.22 -0.81 -12.81
C ASN A 55 -8.56 -0.12 -13.06
#